data_AF-A0A5N4AXJ7-F1
#
_entry.id   AF-A0A5N4AXJ7-F1
#
_cell.length_a   1.000
_cell.length_b   1.000
_cell.length_c   1.000
_cell.angle_alpha   90.00
_cell.angle_beta   90.00
_cell.angle_gamma   90.00
#
_symmetry.space_group_name_H-M   'P 1'
#
loop_
_entity.id
_entity.type
_entity.pdbx_description
1 polymer ?
#
loop_
_entity_poly.entity_id
_entity_poly.type
_entity_poly.pdbx_seq_one_letter_code
_entity_poly.pdbx_strand_id
1 'polypeptide(L)'
;MAENEKAQQSRKDYDPSLDFFSEKFDPLKAILTPGVSPPIVDAKVYDNTSQFYQFYLNPNKQIVKAGSSKSQERHTEPERKWLPHQLPIPSKRKTRIEKNVLTNMETIKGPIKLLTKCKDERIQIKVWTRHSHGIRGYCIGYVTIFDKHWNLGLEEVTETWTRPKRRKIPAGMEMQECEISKGRLVPPPIKVIKSDEKFETCERHIDQLVIRGEQIVMIALLCTGAK
;
A
#
# COMPACT_ATOMS: atom_id res chain seq x y z
N MET A 1 32.86 55.72 33.26
CA MET A 1 31.44 55.70 33.66
C MET A 1 30.49 55.15 32.58
N ALA A 2 30.93 54.86 31.35
CA ALA A 2 30.04 54.43 30.27
C ALA A 2 29.73 52.92 30.18
N GLU A 3 30.36 52.06 31.00
CA GLU A 3 30.15 50.61 30.96
C GLU A 3 28.98 50.14 31.84
N ASN A 4 28.59 50.91 32.86
CA ASN A 4 27.53 50.52 33.80
C ASN A 4 26.10 50.81 33.30
N GLU A 5 25.93 51.69 32.32
CA GLU A 5 24.60 52.02 31.77
C GLU A 5 24.11 50.99 30.75
N LYS A 6 25.01 50.41 29.92
CA LYS A 6 24.65 49.32 28.99
C LYS A 6 24.20 48.04 29.70
N ALA A 7 24.74 47.75 30.89
CA ALA A 7 24.34 46.59 31.69
C ALA A 7 22.98 46.76 32.39
N GLN A 8 22.52 48.00 32.59
CA GLN A 8 21.22 48.28 33.19
C GLN A 8 20.08 48.35 32.15
N GLN A 9 20.38 48.69 30.89
CA GLN A 9 19.40 48.65 29.80
C GLN A 9 19.12 47.23 29.29
N SER A 10 20.08 46.30 29.32
CA SER A 10 19.86 44.91 28.87
C SER A 10 18.98 44.07 29.79
N ARG A 11 18.77 44.48 31.05
CA ARG A 11 17.92 43.76 32.02
C ARG A 11 16.42 44.04 31.89
N LYS A 12 16.01 45.10 31.19
CA LYS A 12 14.58 45.46 31.06
C LYS A 12 13.85 44.73 29.92
N ASP A 13 14.60 44.17 28.97
CA ASP A 13 14.07 43.37 27.84
C ASP A 13 14.46 41.87 27.94
N TYR A 14 14.74 41.38 29.15
CA TYR A 14 15.02 39.95 29.35
C TYR A 14 13.72 39.18 29.55
N ASP A 15 13.31 38.43 28.53
CA ASP A 15 12.16 37.53 28.60
C ASP A 15 12.65 36.09 28.88
N PRO A 16 12.38 35.52 30.07
CA PRO A 16 12.81 34.16 30.41
C PRO A 16 12.13 33.09 29.55
N SER A 17 11.09 33.42 28.78
CA SER A 17 10.46 32.49 27.84
C SER A 17 11.18 32.40 26.49
N LEU A 18 12.05 33.35 26.15
CA LEU A 18 12.85 33.36 24.93
C LEU A 18 14.29 32.87 25.16
N ASP A 19 14.71 32.70 26.41
CA ASP A 19 16.02 32.16 26.75
C ASP A 19 16.02 30.63 26.69
N PHE A 20 16.87 30.06 25.82
CA PHE A 20 16.96 28.62 25.58
C PHE A 20 17.45 27.79 26.78
N PHE A 21 18.11 28.42 27.75
CA PHE A 21 18.61 27.74 28.96
C PHE A 21 17.72 27.92 30.20
N SER A 22 16.62 28.66 30.06
CA SER A 22 15.65 28.90 31.14
C SER A 22 14.70 27.73 31.30
N GLU A 23 14.32 27.41 32.54
CA GLU A 23 13.31 26.38 32.84
C GLU A 23 11.91 26.73 32.31
N LYS A 24 11.67 28.00 31.99
CA LYS A 24 10.37 28.52 31.49
C LYS A 24 10.38 28.83 29.99
N PHE A 25 11.30 28.24 29.25
CA PHE A 25 11.42 28.41 27.81
C PHE A 25 10.16 27.93 27.06
N ASP A 26 9.59 28.79 26.21
CA ASP A 26 8.44 28.45 25.36
C ASP A 26 8.90 28.31 23.89
N PRO A 27 8.94 27.08 23.35
CA PRO A 27 9.44 26.84 22.00
C PRO A 27 8.57 27.50 20.92
N LEU A 28 7.25 27.63 21.14
CA LEU A 28 6.36 28.23 20.13
C LEU A 28 6.59 29.74 20.04
N LYS A 29 6.77 30.40 21.18
CA LYS A 29 7.07 31.83 21.25
C LYS A 29 8.45 32.14 20.62
N ALA A 30 9.44 31.28 20.84
CA ALA A 30 10.76 31.42 20.25
C ALA A 30 10.76 31.31 18.72
N ILE A 31 9.96 30.39 18.15
CA ILE A 31 9.84 30.21 16.69
C ILE A 31 9.15 31.41 16.02
N LEU A 32 8.15 32.00 16.68
CA LEU A 32 7.36 33.09 16.11
C LEU A 32 8.04 34.46 16.25
N THR A 33 9.00 34.60 17.15
CA THR A 33 9.69 35.87 17.41
C THR A 33 10.84 36.05 16.40
N PRO A 34 10.78 37.04 15.51
CA PRO A 34 11.84 37.26 14.52
C PRO A 34 13.12 37.75 15.21
N GLY A 35 14.27 37.20 14.82
CA GLY A 35 15.59 37.63 15.32
C GLY A 35 16.13 36.85 16.51
N VAL A 36 15.43 35.82 16.99
CA VAL A 36 15.96 34.92 18.03
C VAL A 36 16.97 33.95 17.40
N SER A 37 18.24 34.07 17.78
CA SER A 37 19.31 33.17 17.33
C SER A 37 19.48 32.00 18.30
N PRO A 38 19.65 30.75 17.83
CA PRO A 38 19.95 29.62 18.71
C PRO A 38 21.30 29.80 19.42
N PRO A 39 21.52 29.15 20.58
CA PRO A 39 22.74 29.33 21.38
C PRO A 39 24.04 29.02 20.62
N ILE A 40 23.98 28.11 19.66
CA ILE A 40 25.10 27.75 18.78
C ILE A 40 24.73 28.22 17.38
N VAL A 41 25.28 29.36 16.98
CA VAL A 41 24.96 30.01 15.70
C VAL A 41 25.41 29.16 14.50
N ASP A 42 26.49 28.37 14.67
CA ASP A 42 27.06 27.52 13.62
C ASP A 42 26.48 26.09 13.62
N ALA A 43 25.40 25.85 14.39
CA ALA A 43 24.76 24.55 14.41
C ALA A 43 24.05 24.28 13.07
N LYS A 44 24.29 23.08 12.52
CA LYS A 44 23.65 22.66 11.28
C LYS A 44 22.14 22.47 11.50
N VAL A 45 21.34 23.23 10.76
CA VAL A 45 19.88 23.14 10.79
C VAL A 45 19.42 21.93 9.97
N TYR A 46 18.49 21.16 10.51
CA TYR A 46 17.85 20.03 9.83
C TYR A 46 16.35 20.29 9.75
N ASP A 47 15.75 20.08 8.58
CA ASP A 47 14.32 20.34 8.38
C ASP A 47 13.44 19.33 9.13
N ASN A 48 13.91 18.08 9.28
CA ASN A 48 13.15 16.99 9.86
C ASN A 48 13.93 16.30 10.99
N THR A 49 13.22 15.84 12.03
CA THR A 49 13.78 15.07 13.15
C THR A 49 14.49 13.80 12.69
N SER A 50 13.97 13.13 11.66
CA SER A 50 14.59 11.94 11.08
C SER A 50 15.98 12.21 10.48
N GLN A 51 16.20 13.37 9.87
CA GLN A 51 17.51 13.74 9.31
C GLN A 51 18.54 13.95 10.44
N PHE A 52 18.11 14.58 11.53
CA PHE A 52 18.93 14.75 12.72
C PHE A 52 19.32 13.39 13.34
N TYR A 53 18.35 12.50 13.55
CA TYR A 53 18.62 11.16 14.10
C TYR A 53 19.60 10.36 13.24
N GLN A 54 19.50 10.48 11.92
CA GLN A 54 20.37 9.77 11.01
C GLN A 54 21.83 10.26 11.08
N PHE A 55 22.03 11.57 11.24
CA PHE A 55 23.35 12.17 11.47
C PHE A 55 23.91 11.83 12.86
N TYR A 56 23.11 11.96 13.91
CA TYR A 56 23.52 11.65 15.28
C TYR A 56 24.01 10.21 15.44
N LEU A 57 23.29 9.25 14.83
CA LEU A 57 23.66 7.84 14.88
C LEU A 57 24.87 7.50 14.01
N ASN A 58 25.18 8.30 12.99
CA ASN A 58 26.27 8.05 12.05
C ASN A 58 27.02 9.34 11.67
N PRO A 59 27.79 9.93 12.59
CA PRO A 59 28.44 11.25 12.36
C PRO A 59 29.44 11.24 11.20
N ASN A 60 30.00 10.08 10.86
CA ASN A 60 31.00 9.93 9.79
C ASN A 60 30.41 9.60 8.41
N LYS A 61 29.09 9.44 8.28
CA LYS A 61 28.46 9.27 6.98
C LYS A 61 28.19 10.64 6.38
N GLN A 62 29.07 11.05 5.47
CA GLN A 62 28.75 12.16 4.56
C GLN A 62 27.48 11.78 3.81
N ILE A 63 26.42 12.56 4.01
CA ILE A 63 25.21 12.50 3.19
C ILE A 63 25.64 12.96 1.80
N VAL A 64 25.99 12.00 0.95
CA VAL A 64 26.37 12.26 -0.43
C VAL A 64 25.12 12.84 -1.09
N LYS A 65 25.12 14.16 -1.36
CA LYS A 65 24.14 14.74 -2.28
C LYS A 65 24.34 14.02 -3.61
N ALA A 66 23.29 13.36 -4.09
CA ALA A 66 23.30 12.73 -5.40
C ALA A 66 23.56 13.82 -6.45
N GLY A 67 24.81 13.93 -6.93
CA GLY A 67 25.17 14.87 -7.99
C GLY A 67 26.57 15.48 -7.98
N SER A 68 27.42 15.29 -6.95
CA SER A 68 28.77 15.89 -6.96
C SER A 68 29.90 14.91 -6.65
N SER A 69 30.27 14.10 -7.63
CA SER A 69 31.56 13.41 -7.66
C SER A 69 32.56 14.21 -8.50
N LYS A 70 33.30 15.11 -7.84
CA LYS A 70 34.66 15.47 -8.29
C LYS A 70 35.63 14.66 -7.46
N SER A 71 35.94 13.46 -7.94
CA SER A 71 37.01 12.62 -7.41
C SER A 71 38.35 13.16 -7.89
N GLN A 72 39.12 13.74 -6.96
CA GLN A 72 40.54 14.02 -7.13
C GLN A 72 41.30 12.69 -7.20
N GLU A 73 42.13 12.53 -8.22
CA GLU A 73 43.04 11.41 -8.37
C GLU A 73 44.15 11.47 -7.32
N ARG A 74 44.41 10.35 -6.63
CA ARG A 74 45.75 9.94 -6.20
C ARG A 74 45.80 8.54 -5.56
N HIS A 75 46.93 7.88 -5.84
CA HIS A 75 47.53 6.67 -5.26
C HIS A 75 47.29 5.33 -5.99
N THR A 76 48.34 4.92 -6.71
CA THR A 76 48.57 3.58 -7.27
C THR A 76 48.54 2.52 -6.17
N GLU A 77 47.49 1.72 -6.16
CA GLU A 77 47.40 0.50 -5.33
C GLU A 77 48.38 -0.57 -5.86
N PRO A 78 48.95 -1.44 -5.00
CA PRO A 78 49.78 -2.54 -5.46
C PRO A 78 48.93 -3.55 -6.25
N GLU A 79 49.13 -3.59 -7.57
CA GLU A 79 48.39 -4.51 -8.44
C GLU A 79 48.77 -5.98 -8.17
N ARG A 80 47.76 -6.77 -7.80
CA ARG A 80 47.87 -8.22 -7.66
C ARG A 80 47.97 -8.87 -9.05
N LYS A 81 49.15 -9.39 -9.38
CA LYS A 81 49.46 -10.04 -10.68
C LYS A 81 48.98 -11.50 -10.75
N TRP A 82 47.67 -11.72 -10.76
CA TRP A 82 47.13 -13.04 -11.08
C TRP A 82 47.04 -13.25 -12.58
N LEU A 83 47.50 -14.41 -13.05
CA LEU A 83 47.33 -14.80 -14.46
C LEU A 83 45.84 -15.07 -14.75
N PRO A 84 45.35 -14.86 -15.98
CA PRO A 84 43.93 -14.99 -16.31
C PRO A 84 43.29 -16.33 -15.92
N HIS A 85 44.07 -17.43 -15.93
CA HIS A 85 43.62 -18.76 -15.56
C HIS A 85 43.61 -19.04 -14.05
N GLN A 86 44.22 -18.18 -13.24
CA GLN A 86 44.21 -18.25 -11.76
C GLN A 86 43.05 -17.45 -11.15
N LEU A 87 42.34 -16.67 -11.97
CA LEU A 87 41.17 -15.93 -11.55
C LEU A 87 40.01 -16.90 -11.30
N PRO A 88 39.11 -16.58 -10.35
CA PRO A 88 37.83 -17.26 -10.25
C PRO A 88 37.13 -17.23 -11.60
N ILE A 89 36.77 -18.41 -12.14
CA ILE A 89 36.06 -18.49 -13.41
C ILE A 89 34.73 -17.74 -13.24
N PRO A 90 34.43 -16.72 -14.07
CA PRO A 90 33.20 -15.97 -13.96
C PRO A 90 32.02 -16.89 -14.29
N SER A 91 31.40 -17.43 -13.25
CA SER A 91 30.10 -18.06 -13.35
C SER A 91 29.10 -16.96 -13.73
N LYS A 92 28.56 -17.04 -14.96
CA LYS A 92 27.35 -16.29 -15.28
C LYS A 92 26.27 -16.84 -14.35
N ARG A 93 25.90 -16.07 -13.32
CA ARG A 93 24.73 -16.40 -12.50
C ARG A 93 23.58 -16.57 -13.48
N LYS A 94 23.01 -17.78 -13.56
CA LYS A 94 21.79 -18.00 -14.34
C LYS A 94 20.78 -16.98 -13.86
N THR A 95 20.33 -16.09 -14.74
CA THR A 95 19.26 -15.15 -14.46
C THR A 95 18.06 -16.00 -14.05
N ARG A 96 17.75 -16.03 -12.74
CA ARG A 96 16.58 -16.74 -12.26
C ARG A 96 15.40 -15.98 -12.81
N ILE A 97 14.68 -16.56 -13.76
CA ILE A 97 13.37 -16.04 -14.16
C ILE A 97 12.53 -16.06 -12.89
N GLU A 98 12.12 -14.89 -12.42
CA GLU A 98 11.28 -14.76 -11.24
C GLU A 98 9.93 -15.41 -11.57
N LYS A 99 9.62 -16.50 -10.87
CA LYS A 99 8.38 -17.26 -11.09
C LYS A 99 7.23 -16.49 -10.45
N ASN A 100 6.64 -15.59 -11.22
CA ASN A 100 5.49 -14.79 -10.82
C ASN A 100 4.18 -15.40 -11.32
N VAL A 101 3.06 -15.03 -10.69
CA VAL A 101 1.73 -15.50 -11.12
C VAL A 101 1.47 -15.12 -12.58
N LEU A 102 1.88 -13.91 -12.99
CA LEU A 102 1.75 -13.43 -14.37
C LEU A 102 2.53 -14.31 -15.36
N THR A 103 3.80 -14.63 -15.06
CA THR A 103 4.60 -15.55 -15.90
C THR A 103 4.03 -16.97 -15.92
N ASN A 104 3.40 -17.40 -14.81
CA ASN A 104 2.75 -18.70 -14.74
C ASN A 104 1.47 -18.72 -15.60
N MET A 105 0.68 -17.63 -15.63
CA MET A 105 -0.53 -17.52 -16.44
C MET A 105 -0.29 -17.73 -17.93
N GLU A 106 0.85 -17.26 -18.44
CA GLU A 106 1.26 -17.43 -19.84
C GLU A 106 1.73 -18.86 -20.15
N THR A 107 2.31 -19.53 -19.15
CA THR A 107 2.92 -20.86 -19.31
C THR A 107 1.93 -22.02 -19.04
N ILE A 108 0.72 -21.72 -18.54
CA ILE A 108 -0.26 -22.73 -18.13
C ILE A 108 -0.76 -23.57 -19.31
N LYS A 109 -0.86 -24.88 -19.08
CA LYS A 109 -1.39 -25.88 -20.01
C LYS A 109 -2.63 -26.53 -19.41
N GLY A 110 -3.48 -27.11 -20.28
CA GLY A 110 -4.69 -27.82 -19.87
C GLY A 110 -5.94 -26.93 -19.79
N PRO A 111 -6.95 -27.31 -18.98
CA PRO A 111 -8.25 -26.63 -18.98
C PRO A 111 -8.19 -25.17 -18.51
N ILE A 112 -7.25 -24.85 -17.61
CA ILE A 112 -7.05 -23.49 -17.10
C ILE A 112 -6.58 -22.53 -18.20
N LYS A 113 -5.94 -23.03 -19.26
CA LYS A 113 -5.52 -22.21 -20.42
C LYS A 113 -6.69 -21.51 -21.10
N LEU A 114 -7.91 -22.04 -20.95
CA LEU A 114 -9.11 -21.37 -21.43
C LEU A 114 -9.30 -20.00 -20.80
N LEU A 115 -8.93 -19.83 -19.52
CA LEU A 115 -9.00 -18.55 -18.82
C LEU A 115 -7.99 -17.53 -19.36
N THR A 116 -6.84 -17.98 -19.88
CA THR A 116 -5.90 -17.11 -20.61
C THR A 116 -6.58 -16.48 -21.81
N LYS A 117 -7.27 -17.28 -22.62
CA LYS A 117 -8.05 -16.76 -23.76
C LYS A 117 -9.15 -15.81 -23.31
N CYS A 118 -9.85 -16.14 -22.23
CA CYS A 118 -10.91 -15.28 -21.69
C CYS A 118 -10.38 -13.92 -21.22
N LYS A 119 -9.18 -13.90 -20.65
CA LYS A 119 -8.49 -12.68 -20.26
C LYS A 119 -8.08 -11.87 -21.49
N ASP A 120 -7.44 -12.52 -22.47
CA ASP A 120 -6.88 -11.85 -23.65
C ASP A 120 -7.98 -11.27 -24.55
N GLU A 121 -9.05 -12.03 -24.78
CA GLU A 121 -10.21 -11.64 -25.61
C GLU A 121 -11.28 -10.88 -24.80
N ARG A 122 -11.07 -10.68 -23.48
CA ARG A 122 -12.01 -10.07 -22.54
C ARG A 122 -13.43 -10.66 -22.65
N ILE A 123 -13.51 -11.98 -22.55
CA ILE A 123 -14.77 -12.74 -22.61
C ILE A 123 -15.46 -12.70 -21.25
N GLN A 124 -16.77 -12.51 -21.26
CA GLN A 124 -17.58 -12.56 -20.04
C GLN A 124 -17.75 -14.01 -19.58
N ILE A 125 -17.47 -14.27 -18.30
CA ILE A 125 -17.62 -15.59 -17.70
C ILE A 125 -18.68 -15.59 -16.61
N LYS A 126 -19.31 -16.75 -16.42
CA LYS A 126 -20.22 -17.03 -15.31
C LYS A 126 -19.58 -18.03 -14.36
N VAL A 127 -19.34 -17.60 -13.12
CA VAL A 127 -18.68 -18.39 -12.08
C VAL A 127 -19.71 -18.74 -11.01
N TRP A 128 -19.93 -20.03 -10.75
CA TRP A 128 -20.80 -20.47 -9.65
C TRP A 128 -19.99 -20.60 -8.36
N THR A 129 -20.49 -20.00 -7.29
CA THR A 129 -19.88 -20.05 -5.96
C THR A 129 -20.63 -21.01 -5.04
N ARG A 130 -19.89 -21.79 -4.26
CA ARG A 130 -20.47 -22.71 -3.27
C ARG A 130 -20.83 -21.99 -1.98
N HIS A 131 -21.72 -22.63 -1.24
CA HIS A 131 -22.01 -22.36 0.17
C HIS A 131 -21.44 -23.49 1.04
N SER A 132 -21.66 -23.43 2.36
CA SER A 132 -21.35 -24.57 3.24
C SER A 132 -22.11 -25.84 2.83
N HIS A 133 -23.35 -25.66 2.36
CA HIS A 133 -24.21 -26.72 1.85
C HIS A 133 -24.87 -26.24 0.55
N GLY A 134 -24.38 -26.69 -0.59
CA GLY A 134 -24.92 -26.36 -1.91
C GLY A 134 -24.28 -25.14 -2.59
N ILE A 135 -25.01 -24.52 -3.53
CA ILE A 135 -24.57 -23.38 -4.34
C ILE A 135 -25.11 -22.09 -3.72
N ARG A 136 -24.24 -21.11 -3.49
CA ARG A 136 -24.59 -19.79 -2.93
C ARG A 136 -25.22 -18.88 -3.99
N GLY A 137 -24.66 -18.92 -5.19
CA GLY A 137 -25.00 -17.99 -6.25
C GLY A 137 -23.99 -18.03 -7.38
N TYR A 138 -23.98 -16.99 -8.19
CA TYR A 138 -23.03 -16.86 -9.29
C TYR A 138 -22.54 -15.42 -9.44
N CYS A 139 -21.35 -15.28 -10.02
CA CYS A 139 -20.76 -14.01 -10.42
C CYS A 139 -20.63 -14.01 -11.94
N ILE A 140 -20.99 -12.90 -12.57
CA ILE A 140 -20.76 -12.68 -13.99
C ILE A 140 -19.78 -11.52 -14.12
N GLY A 141 -18.68 -11.69 -14.85
CA GLY A 141 -17.68 -10.63 -15.04
C GLY A 141 -16.56 -11.03 -15.99
N TYR A 142 -15.55 -10.18 -16.11
CA TYR A 142 -14.37 -10.42 -16.95
C TYR A 142 -13.19 -10.89 -16.11
N VAL A 143 -12.39 -11.84 -16.62
CA VAL A 143 -11.20 -12.33 -15.90
C VAL A 143 -10.02 -11.40 -16.13
N THR A 144 -9.46 -10.83 -15.06
CA THR A 144 -8.22 -10.05 -15.12
C THR A 144 -7.00 -10.92 -14.79
N ILE A 145 -7.08 -11.70 -13.72
CA ILE A 145 -6.00 -12.57 -13.23
C ILE A 145 -6.54 -13.89 -12.74
N PHE A 146 -5.74 -14.96 -12.85
CA PHE A 146 -6.09 -16.27 -12.32
C PHE A 146 -4.85 -17.03 -11.82
N ASP A 147 -5.06 -18.01 -10.95
CA ASP A 147 -4.01 -18.84 -10.35
C ASP A 147 -4.30 -20.35 -10.54
N LYS A 148 -3.29 -21.20 -10.34
CA LYS A 148 -3.38 -22.67 -10.37
C LYS A 148 -4.43 -23.25 -9.41
N HIS A 149 -4.73 -22.52 -8.33
CA HIS A 149 -5.74 -22.89 -7.35
C HIS A 149 -7.14 -22.42 -7.72
N TRP A 150 -7.34 -21.94 -8.95
CA TRP A 150 -8.60 -21.32 -9.41
C TRP A 150 -8.98 -20.06 -8.63
N ASN A 151 -8.02 -19.38 -7.99
CA ASN A 151 -8.28 -18.02 -7.51
C ASN A 151 -8.46 -17.11 -8.72
N LEU A 152 -9.53 -16.32 -8.75
CA LEU A 152 -9.85 -15.44 -9.87
C LEU A 152 -9.94 -14.00 -9.38
N GLY A 153 -9.28 -13.09 -10.10
CA GLY A 153 -9.57 -11.65 -10.04
C GLY A 153 -10.46 -11.30 -11.22
N LEU A 154 -11.63 -10.75 -10.91
CA LEU A 154 -12.66 -10.38 -11.86
C LEU A 154 -12.87 -8.85 -11.85
N GLU A 155 -13.17 -8.30 -13.02
CA GLU A 155 -13.57 -6.91 -13.24
C GLU A 155 -15.03 -6.83 -13.71
N GLU A 156 -15.70 -5.71 -13.38
CA GLU A 156 -17.08 -5.39 -13.77
C GLU A 156 -18.04 -6.53 -13.43
N VAL A 157 -18.09 -6.89 -12.16
CA VAL A 157 -18.79 -8.08 -11.67
C VAL A 157 -20.22 -7.77 -11.26
N THR A 158 -21.15 -8.52 -11.82
CA THR A 158 -22.51 -8.64 -11.32
C THR A 158 -22.62 -9.91 -10.49
N GLU A 159 -22.70 -9.76 -9.17
CA GLU A 159 -22.89 -10.87 -8.23
C GLU A 159 -24.38 -11.05 -7.93
N THR A 160 -24.86 -12.28 -8.06
CA THR A 160 -26.21 -12.69 -7.67
C THR A 160 -26.13 -13.77 -6.60
N TRP A 161 -26.73 -13.55 -5.43
CA TRP A 161 -26.72 -14.50 -4.31
C TRP A 161 -28.04 -14.48 -3.54
N THR A 162 -28.30 -15.55 -2.81
CA THR A 162 -29.46 -15.66 -1.92
C THR A 162 -29.09 -15.33 -0.47
N ARG A 163 -29.98 -14.63 0.22
CA ARG A 163 -29.87 -14.35 1.67
C ARG A 163 -31.21 -14.59 2.37
N PRO A 164 -31.24 -14.96 3.66
CA PRO A 164 -32.50 -15.03 4.39
C PRO A 164 -33.11 -13.63 4.53
N LYS A 165 -34.43 -13.53 4.35
CA LYS A 165 -35.19 -12.27 4.46
C LYS A 165 -35.12 -11.67 5.86
N ARG A 166 -35.21 -12.53 6.88
CA ARG A 166 -35.10 -12.14 8.28
C ARG A 166 -33.71 -12.46 8.79
N ARG A 167 -33.07 -11.46 9.40
CA ARG A 167 -31.85 -11.68 10.20
C ARG A 167 -32.25 -12.33 11.51
N LYS A 168 -31.40 -13.22 12.03
CA LYS A 168 -31.53 -13.69 13.41
C LYS A 168 -31.17 -12.52 14.32
N ILE A 169 -32.14 -12.06 15.10
CA ILE A 169 -31.93 -11.03 16.12
C ILE A 169 -31.93 -11.77 17.47
N PRO A 170 -30.96 -11.50 18.36
CA PRO A 170 -31.02 -12.01 19.73
C PRO A 170 -32.35 -11.64 20.39
N ALA A 171 -32.91 -12.55 21.19
CA ALA A 171 -34.16 -12.28 21.90
C ALA A 171 -33.99 -11.05 22.80
N GLY A 172 -34.86 -10.05 22.64
CA GLY A 172 -34.86 -8.81 23.44
C GLY A 172 -34.11 -7.61 22.82
N MET A 173 -33.54 -7.74 21.62
CA MET A 173 -33.02 -6.59 20.87
C MET A 173 -33.97 -6.17 19.75
N GLU A 174 -34.25 -4.88 19.64
CA GLU A 174 -34.93 -4.31 18.48
C GLU A 174 -33.98 -4.15 17.30
N MET A 175 -34.53 -4.11 16.08
CA MET A 175 -33.77 -3.82 14.88
C MET A 175 -33.35 -2.35 14.89
N GLN A 176 -32.12 -2.07 15.34
CA GLN A 176 -31.53 -0.75 15.11
C GLN A 176 -31.14 -0.64 13.63
N GLU A 177 -31.69 0.37 12.95
CA GLU A 177 -31.15 0.83 11.68
C GLU A 177 -29.75 1.39 11.95
N CYS A 178 -28.72 0.58 11.67
CA CYS A 178 -27.35 1.09 11.70
C CYS A 178 -27.20 2.10 10.57
N GLU A 179 -27.28 3.38 10.90
CA GLU A 179 -26.80 4.44 10.03
C GLU A 179 -25.30 4.22 9.80
N ILE A 180 -24.96 3.74 8.61
CA ILE A 180 -23.57 3.55 8.22
C ILE A 180 -22.96 4.95 8.19
N SER A 181 -22.19 5.30 9.22
CA SER A 181 -21.48 6.58 9.29
C SER A 181 -20.70 6.75 7.98
N LYS A 182 -21.01 7.83 7.23
CA LYS A 182 -20.54 8.13 5.87
C LYS A 182 -19.00 8.21 5.71
N GLY A 183 -18.23 7.91 6.74
CA GLY A 183 -16.85 8.32 6.90
C GLY A 183 -15.78 7.35 6.44
N ARG A 184 -16.05 6.08 6.06
CA ARG A 184 -14.91 5.19 5.67
C ARG A 184 -15.13 4.21 4.53
N LEU A 185 -16.26 3.51 4.40
CA LEU A 185 -16.54 2.62 3.26
C LEU A 185 -18.06 2.47 3.10
N VAL A 186 -18.62 2.94 1.99
CA VAL A 186 -20.03 2.69 1.66
C VAL A 186 -20.11 1.33 0.97
N PRO A 187 -20.88 0.35 1.50
CA PRO A 187 -21.05 -0.92 0.81
C PRO A 187 -21.75 -0.69 -0.54
N PRO A 188 -21.42 -1.48 -1.59
CA PRO A 188 -22.06 -1.33 -2.90
C PRO A 188 -23.58 -1.51 -2.78
N PRO A 189 -24.37 -0.74 -3.54
CA PRO A 189 -25.83 -0.81 -3.46
C PRO A 189 -26.32 -2.19 -3.87
N ILE A 190 -27.25 -2.74 -3.06
CA ILE A 190 -27.82 -4.06 -3.27
C ILE A 190 -29.23 -3.91 -3.83
N LYS A 191 -29.48 -4.53 -4.97
CA LYS A 191 -30.80 -4.66 -5.60
C LYS A 191 -31.41 -6.02 -5.23
N VAL A 192 -32.69 -6.06 -4.87
CA VAL A 192 -33.40 -7.33 -4.62
C VAL A 192 -34.15 -7.69 -5.89
N ILE A 193 -33.78 -8.80 -6.55
CA ILE A 193 -34.43 -9.25 -7.79
C ILE A 193 -35.70 -10.04 -7.48
N LYS A 194 -35.61 -10.98 -6.53
CA LYS A 194 -36.71 -11.89 -6.18
C LYS A 194 -36.81 -12.03 -4.68
N SER A 195 -38.04 -12.05 -4.18
CA SER A 195 -38.33 -12.26 -2.76
C SER A 195 -39.23 -13.48 -2.61
N ASP A 196 -38.70 -14.52 -2.01
CA ASP A 196 -39.49 -15.65 -1.49
C ASP A 196 -39.91 -15.36 -0.04
N GLU A 197 -40.71 -16.25 0.53
CA GLU A 197 -41.17 -16.13 1.92
C GLU A 197 -40.00 -16.15 2.92
N LYS A 198 -38.98 -16.98 2.66
CA LYS A 198 -37.82 -17.18 3.55
C LYS A 198 -36.54 -16.53 3.06
N PHE A 199 -36.34 -16.46 1.74
CA PHE A 199 -35.09 -16.03 1.12
C PHE A 199 -35.33 -14.89 0.12
N GLU A 200 -34.35 -14.02 -0.02
CA GLU A 200 -34.32 -12.96 -1.02
C GLU A 200 -33.10 -13.16 -1.91
N THR A 201 -33.30 -13.12 -3.22
CA THR A 201 -32.22 -13.12 -4.21
C THR A 201 -31.80 -11.67 -4.45
N CYS A 202 -30.55 -11.40 -4.10
CA CYS A 202 -29.92 -10.10 -4.19
C CYS A 202 -28.94 -10.05 -5.34
N GLU A 203 -28.79 -8.87 -5.91
CA GLU A 203 -27.85 -8.54 -6.96
C GLU A 203 -27.07 -7.29 -6.56
N ARG A 204 -25.76 -7.29 -6.79
CA ARG A 204 -24.92 -6.11 -6.65
C ARG A 204 -23.91 -6.04 -7.78
N HIS A 205 -23.53 -4.82 -8.11
CA HIS A 205 -22.43 -4.54 -9.00
C HIS A 205 -21.16 -4.23 -8.19
N ILE A 206 -20.03 -4.78 -8.64
CA ILE A 206 -18.72 -4.64 -8.01
C ILE A 206 -17.68 -4.43 -9.11
N ASP A 207 -16.96 -3.33 -9.05
CA ASP A 207 -15.94 -2.98 -10.06
C ASP A 207 -14.82 -4.02 -10.11
N GLN A 208 -14.36 -4.48 -8.93
CA GLN A 208 -13.29 -5.47 -8.79
C GLN A 208 -13.59 -6.49 -7.69
N LEU A 209 -13.46 -7.78 -8.01
CA LEU A 209 -13.71 -8.87 -7.07
C LEU A 209 -12.64 -9.96 -7.16
N VAL A 210 -12.08 -10.34 -6.02
CA VAL A 210 -11.20 -11.52 -5.93
C VAL A 210 -11.96 -12.68 -5.29
N ILE A 211 -12.10 -13.77 -6.04
CA ILE A 211 -12.74 -15.01 -5.60
C ILE A 211 -11.65 -16.05 -5.30
N ARG A 212 -11.75 -16.67 -4.11
CA ARG A 212 -10.91 -17.82 -3.73
C ARG A 212 -11.39 -19.07 -4.46
N GLY A 213 -10.47 -19.80 -5.10
CA GLY A 213 -10.82 -20.92 -5.98
C GLY A 213 -11.45 -22.12 -5.28
N GLU A 214 -11.22 -22.29 -3.97
CA GLU A 214 -11.94 -23.28 -3.17
C GLU A 214 -13.46 -23.09 -3.22
N GLN A 215 -13.92 -21.85 -3.37
CA GLN A 215 -15.35 -21.52 -3.41
C GLN A 215 -15.96 -21.71 -4.81
N ILE A 216 -15.16 -21.95 -5.83
CA ILE A 216 -15.63 -22.07 -7.21
C ILE A 216 -16.08 -23.51 -7.46
N VAL A 217 -17.30 -23.65 -7.98
CA VAL A 217 -17.86 -24.96 -8.36
C VAL A 217 -17.69 -25.20 -9.84
N MET A 218 -18.05 -24.21 -10.65
CA MET A 218 -18.10 -24.31 -12.11
C MET A 218 -17.83 -22.94 -12.72
N ILE A 219 -17.23 -22.94 -13.90
CA ILE A 219 -17.04 -21.75 -14.73
C ILE A 219 -17.62 -22.08 -16.11
N ALA A 220 -18.51 -21.21 -16.60
CA ALA A 220 -19.03 -21.28 -17.95
C ALA A 220 -18.67 -19.99 -18.70
N LEU A 221 -18.33 -20.14 -19.97
CA LEU A 221 -18.17 -19.01 -20.86
C LEU A 221 -19.55 -18.52 -21.27
N LEU A 222 -19.81 -17.23 -21.10
CA LEU A 222 -20.97 -16.61 -21.71
C LEU A 222 -20.53 -16.15 -23.10
N CYS A 223 -20.79 -16.98 -24.10
CA CYS A 223 -20.64 -16.54 -25.48
C CYS A 223 -21.65 -15.42 -25.70
N THR A 224 -21.18 -14.17 -25.71
CA THR A 224 -21.88 -13.09 -26.41
C THR A 224 -21.84 -13.47 -27.88
N GLY A 225 -22.93 -14.05 -28.38
CA GLY A 225 -23.01 -14.58 -29.72
C GLY A 225 -22.60 -13.53 -30.75
N ALA A 226 -21.43 -13.73 -31.36
CA ALA A 226 -21.21 -13.29 -32.72
C ALA A 226 -21.92 -14.32 -33.61
N LYS A 227 -22.98 -13.86 -34.29
CA LYS A 227 -23.44 -14.48 -35.52
C LYS A 227 -22.32 -14.46 -36.55
#